data_AF-A0AAI8YVF3-F1
#
_entry.id   AF-A0AAI8YVF3-F1
#
_cell.length_a   1.000
_cell.length_b   1.000
_cell.length_c   1.000
_cell.angle_alpha   90.00
_cell.angle_beta   90.00
_cell.angle_gamma   90.00
#
_symmetry.space_group_name_H-M   'P 1'
#
loop_
_entity.id
_entity.type
_entity.pdbx_description
1 polymer ?
#
loop_
_entity_poly.entity_id
_entity_poly.type
_entity_poly.pdbx_seq_one_letter_code
_entity_poly.pdbx_strand_id
1 'polypeptide(L)'
;MLTYFPYWDVSWLVAISFTLGSAVWVVNGFFSLFPLLNPAIRFPGEVLYGGGITAFIGVAVFEVGSCLGLLEAVNANRTGCFGWAVAHLFSPVGGSASTISPDREGCTHHHQNRSNLVGRPHSQDPDPTPEEGPRAWVWFPSPHDFHARYSHDLGFLASALQCLAATVFAVSGFVALPGILNHMSASLTDALFWTPQLVGAAGFIASSLLFMLETQARWWRPAVGTLGWHVGMWNLVGSVGFALSPGFGYDAAPGPQFQAALCTFWGEWGDQRSSGL
;
A
#
# COMPACT_ATOMS: atom_id res chain seq x y z
N MET A 1 2.31 24.66 3.16
CA MET A 1 0.84 24.45 3.24
C MET A 1 0.62 23.19 4.07
N LEU A 2 0.16 23.29 5.32
CA LEU A 2 0.08 22.15 6.26
C LEU A 2 -1.35 21.93 6.81
N THR A 3 -2.39 22.56 6.23
CA THR A 3 -3.74 22.60 6.81
C THR A 3 -4.86 22.24 5.84
N TYR A 4 -4.56 21.56 4.73
CA TYR A 4 -5.58 21.16 3.75
C TYR A 4 -5.68 19.63 3.68
N PHE A 5 -6.85 19.11 4.06
CA PHE A 5 -7.14 17.67 4.15
C PHE A 5 -8.34 17.34 3.23
N PRO A 6 -8.09 16.94 1.97
CA PRO A 6 -9.15 16.61 1.03
C PRO A 6 -9.70 15.20 1.32
N TYR A 7 -10.49 15.06 2.39
CA TYR A 7 -11.09 13.78 2.81
C TYR A 7 -12.09 13.19 1.80
N TRP A 8 -12.50 13.97 0.80
CA TRP A 8 -13.36 13.54 -0.31
C TRP A 8 -12.56 12.95 -1.49
N ASP A 9 -11.24 13.00 -1.44
CA ASP A 9 -10.35 12.52 -2.48
C ASP A 9 -9.87 11.10 -2.17
N VAL A 10 -10.23 10.15 -3.02
CA VAL A 10 -9.92 8.73 -2.80
C VAL A 10 -8.41 8.50 -2.80
N SER A 11 -7.65 9.16 -3.66
CA SER A 11 -6.19 9.03 -3.70
C SER A 11 -5.54 9.60 -2.44
N TRP A 12 -6.10 10.69 -1.89
CA TRP A 12 -5.67 11.19 -0.58
C TRP A 12 -5.96 10.19 0.53
N LEU A 13 -7.13 9.55 0.52
CA LEU A 13 -7.48 8.50 1.48
C LEU A 13 -6.60 7.26 1.35
N VAL A 14 -6.21 6.88 0.15
CA VAL A 14 -5.24 5.82 -0.11
C VAL A 14 -3.89 6.17 0.51
N ALA A 15 -3.35 7.36 0.18
CA ALA A 15 -2.07 7.81 0.67
C ALA A 15 -2.02 7.90 2.20
N ILE A 16 -3.05 8.49 2.84
CA ILE A 16 -3.08 8.61 4.29
C ILE A 16 -3.26 7.26 4.99
N SER A 17 -4.01 6.33 4.40
CA SER A 17 -4.18 4.98 4.97
C SER A 17 -2.85 4.23 4.97
N PHE A 18 -2.15 4.19 3.84
CA PHE A 18 -0.82 3.57 3.79
C PHE A 18 0.18 4.27 4.72
N THR A 19 0.18 5.61 4.79
CA THR A 19 1.04 6.37 5.72
C THR A 19 0.80 6.03 7.18
N LEU A 20 -0.47 6.01 7.61
CA LEU A 20 -0.83 5.68 8.99
C LEU A 20 -0.52 4.21 9.29
N GLY A 21 -0.83 3.31 8.36
CA GLY A 21 -0.54 1.90 8.50
C GLY A 21 0.95 1.64 8.67
N SER A 22 1.80 2.29 7.87
CA SER A 22 3.25 2.12 7.98
C SER A 22 3.78 2.66 9.31
N ALA A 23 3.19 3.75 9.82
CA ALA A 23 3.58 4.29 11.11
C ALA A 23 3.25 3.31 12.25
N VAL A 24 2.10 2.64 12.15
CA VAL A 24 1.70 1.56 13.07
C VAL A 24 2.65 0.37 12.95
N TRP A 25 3.04 0.00 11.74
CA TRP A 25 4.02 -1.07 11.49
C TRP A 25 5.39 -0.74 12.10
N VAL A 26 5.90 0.48 11.95
CA VAL A 26 7.15 0.89 12.62
C VAL A 26 7.05 0.74 14.14
N VAL A 27 5.91 1.13 14.73
CA VAL A 27 5.65 0.93 16.17
C VAL A 27 5.59 -0.57 16.52
N ASN A 28 4.99 -1.40 15.67
CA ASN A 28 4.98 -2.86 15.84
C ASN A 28 6.40 -3.42 15.95
N GLY A 29 7.29 -3.02 15.04
CA GLY A 29 8.67 -3.46 15.03
C GLY A 29 9.40 -3.19 16.33
N PHE A 30 9.14 -2.06 16.97
CA PHE A 30 9.70 -1.79 18.30
C PHE A 30 9.19 -2.81 19.33
N PHE A 31 7.88 -3.09 19.38
CA PHE A 31 7.35 -4.09 20.31
C PHE A 31 7.81 -5.53 20.00
N SER A 32 8.12 -5.84 18.75
CA SER A 32 8.52 -7.17 18.31
C SER A 32 10.03 -7.42 18.44
N LEU A 33 10.88 -6.43 18.14
CA LEU A 33 12.33 -6.59 18.06
C LEU A 33 13.08 -6.11 19.32
N PHE A 34 12.71 -4.96 19.91
CA PHE A 34 13.46 -4.39 21.04
C PHE A 34 13.55 -5.31 22.26
N PRO A 35 12.48 -6.05 22.63
CA PRO A 35 12.54 -7.02 23.73
C PRO A 35 13.60 -8.11 23.53
N LEU A 36 13.96 -8.40 22.28
CA LEU A 36 14.98 -9.39 21.93
C LEU A 36 16.39 -8.78 21.94
N LEU A 37 16.53 -7.51 21.54
CA LEU A 37 17.81 -6.78 21.53
C LEU A 37 18.27 -6.39 22.93
N ASN A 38 17.35 -5.96 23.79
CA ASN A 38 17.65 -5.57 25.15
C ASN A 38 16.59 -6.12 26.12
N PRO A 39 16.80 -7.34 26.64
CA PRO A 39 15.87 -7.95 27.60
C PRO A 39 15.66 -7.15 28.89
N ALA A 40 16.57 -6.21 29.23
CA ALA A 40 16.49 -5.42 30.46
C ALA A 40 15.41 -4.33 30.44
N ILE A 41 14.98 -3.89 29.25
CA ILE A 41 13.91 -2.89 29.08
C ILE A 41 12.54 -3.51 28.81
N ARG A 42 12.48 -4.85 28.71
CA ARG A 42 11.26 -5.60 28.38
C ARG A 42 10.24 -5.52 29.51
N PHE A 43 8.99 -5.25 29.17
CA PHE A 43 7.88 -5.38 30.12
C PHE A 43 7.01 -6.63 29.85
N PRO A 44 6.32 -7.16 30.88
CA PRO A 44 5.48 -8.36 30.72
C PRO A 44 4.40 -8.15 29.66
N GLY A 45 4.32 -9.10 28.72
CA GLY A 45 3.31 -9.07 27.65
C GLY A 45 3.60 -8.13 26.48
N GLU A 46 4.74 -7.44 26.45
CA GLU A 46 5.09 -6.46 25.40
C GLU A 46 4.91 -7.00 23.97
N VAL A 47 5.48 -8.16 23.66
CA VAL A 47 5.37 -8.78 22.31
C VAL A 47 3.93 -9.24 22.02
N LEU A 48 3.26 -9.85 23.00
CA LEU A 48 1.91 -10.40 22.80
C LEU A 48 0.87 -9.29 22.63
N TYR A 49 0.86 -8.31 23.54
CA TYR A 49 -0.11 -7.21 23.53
C TYR A 49 0.33 -6.09 22.60
N GLY A 50 1.53 -5.54 22.78
CA GLY A 50 2.04 -4.46 21.94
C GLY A 50 2.18 -4.91 20.49
N GLY A 51 2.93 -5.98 20.25
CA GLY A 51 3.11 -6.56 18.92
C GLY A 51 1.80 -7.08 18.32
N GLY A 52 1.03 -7.91 19.05
CA GLY A 52 -0.23 -8.46 18.53
C GLY A 52 -1.28 -7.41 18.16
N ILE A 53 -1.52 -6.42 19.03
CA ILE A 53 -2.53 -5.37 18.80
C ILE A 53 -2.11 -4.43 17.67
N THR A 54 -0.85 -3.99 17.65
CA THR A 54 -0.39 -3.10 16.58
C THR A 54 -0.32 -3.81 15.23
N ALA A 55 0.00 -5.10 15.18
CA ALA A 55 -0.07 -5.90 13.95
C ALA A 55 -1.51 -5.94 13.42
N PHE A 56 -2.50 -6.19 14.28
CA PHE A 56 -3.91 -6.18 13.90
C PHE A 56 -4.35 -4.82 13.35
N ILE A 57 -4.00 -3.72 14.03
CA ILE A 57 -4.32 -2.36 13.58
C ILE A 57 -3.64 -2.08 12.23
N GLY A 58 -2.37 -2.45 12.10
CA GLY A 58 -1.58 -2.27 10.87
C GLY A 58 -2.24 -2.96 9.68
N VAL A 59 -2.60 -4.25 9.80
CA VAL A 59 -3.29 -4.97 8.72
C VAL A 59 -4.66 -4.39 8.40
N ALA A 60 -5.43 -3.95 9.41
CA ALA A 60 -6.75 -3.38 9.19
C ALA A 60 -6.70 -2.07 8.40
N VAL A 61 -5.74 -1.20 8.72
CA VAL A 61 -5.52 0.06 8.00
C VAL A 61 -5.00 -0.20 6.58
N PHE A 62 -4.08 -1.16 6.41
CA PHE A 62 -3.57 -1.57 5.10
C PHE A 62 -4.64 -2.18 4.20
N GLU A 63 -5.55 -2.97 4.77
CA GLU A 63 -6.68 -3.56 4.03
C GLU A 63 -7.60 -2.47 3.48
N VAL A 64 -7.94 -1.48 4.33
CA VAL A 64 -8.74 -0.32 3.90
C VAL A 64 -8.02 0.45 2.79
N GLY A 65 -6.74 0.76 2.96
CA GLY A 65 -5.93 1.43 1.95
C GLY A 65 -5.89 0.66 0.63
N SER A 66 -5.75 -0.66 0.68
CA SER A 66 -5.69 -1.53 -0.49
C SER A 66 -7.03 -1.63 -1.22
N CYS A 67 -8.14 -1.70 -0.48
CA CYS A 67 -9.49 -1.67 -1.06
C CYS A 67 -9.77 -0.33 -1.75
N LEU A 68 -9.40 0.79 -1.11
CA LEU A 68 -9.53 2.12 -1.68
C LEU A 68 -8.64 2.28 -2.93
N GLY A 69 -7.42 1.74 -2.92
CA GLY A 69 -6.53 1.76 -4.07
C GLY A 69 -7.07 0.96 -5.26
N LEU A 70 -7.69 -0.20 -5.00
CA LEU A 70 -8.40 -0.95 -6.03
C LEU A 70 -9.59 -0.17 -6.60
N LEU A 71 -10.38 0.48 -5.73
CA LEU A 71 -11.49 1.33 -6.17
C LEU A 71 -11.01 2.53 -6.99
N GLU A 72 -9.90 3.14 -6.60
CA GLU A 72 -9.25 4.20 -7.36
C GLU A 72 -8.82 3.70 -8.74
N ALA A 73 -8.18 2.54 -8.82
CA ALA A 73 -7.75 1.95 -10.10
C ALA A 73 -8.93 1.64 -11.04
N VAL A 74 -10.09 1.25 -10.50
CA VAL A 74 -11.34 1.06 -11.28
C VAL A 74 -11.90 2.38 -11.80
N ASN A 75 -11.69 3.48 -11.08
CA ASN A 75 -12.28 4.79 -11.38
C ASN A 75 -11.29 5.78 -12.00
N ALA A 76 -10.01 5.41 -12.14
CA ALA A 76 -8.99 6.21 -12.79
C ALA A 76 -9.37 6.40 -14.27
N ASN A 77 -9.85 7.59 -14.62
CA ASN A 77 -10.20 7.91 -16.00
C ASN A 77 -8.90 8.10 -16.79
N ARG A 78 -8.62 7.13 -17.67
CA ARG A 78 -7.60 7.11 -18.74
C ARG A 78 -6.20 7.61 -18.35
N THR A 79 -5.25 6.69 -18.49
CA THR A 79 -3.79 6.83 -18.37
C THR A 79 -3.26 6.70 -16.94
N GLY A 80 -2.36 5.72 -16.75
CA GLY A 80 -1.74 5.29 -15.50
C GLY A 80 -0.88 6.37 -14.85
N CYS A 81 -1.53 7.36 -14.26
CA CYS A 81 -0.90 8.50 -13.60
C CYS A 81 -0.44 8.22 -12.17
N PHE A 82 -0.29 6.95 -11.75
CA PHE A 82 0.33 6.63 -10.46
C PHE A 82 1.83 7.00 -10.54
N GLY A 83 2.20 8.21 -10.12
CA GLY A 83 3.58 8.71 -10.08
C GLY A 83 4.04 9.62 -11.21
N TRP A 84 3.36 9.66 -12.37
CA TRP A 84 3.70 10.56 -13.49
C TRP A 84 3.29 12.02 -13.26
N ALA A 85 2.26 12.24 -12.44
CA ALA A 85 1.84 13.58 -12.04
C ALA A 85 2.93 14.34 -11.26
N VAL A 86 3.82 13.62 -10.57
CA VAL A 86 4.96 14.19 -9.82
C VAL A 86 6.23 14.27 -10.68
N ALA A 87 6.39 13.40 -11.69
CA ALA A 87 7.56 13.39 -12.57
C ALA A 87 7.74 14.71 -13.36
N HIS A 88 6.65 15.40 -13.69
CA HIS A 88 6.70 16.70 -14.35
C HIS A 88 7.21 17.84 -13.44
N LEU A 89 7.35 17.61 -12.13
CA LEU A 89 7.86 18.60 -11.17
C LEU A 89 9.39 18.69 -11.13
N PHE A 90 10.11 17.70 -11.68
CA PHE A 90 11.57 17.63 -11.65
C PHE A 90 12.23 17.80 -13.02
N SER A 91 11.46 18.05 -14.09
CA SER A 91 12.06 18.40 -15.38
C SER A 91 12.57 19.85 -15.34
N PRO A 92 13.87 20.11 -15.60
CA PRO A 92 14.42 21.45 -15.60
C PRO A 92 13.98 22.18 -16.86
N VAL A 93 12.77 22.74 -16.85
CA VAL A 93 12.36 23.72 -17.86
C VAL A 93 12.91 25.06 -17.41
N GLY A 94 14.10 25.41 -17.90
CA GLY A 94 14.61 26.78 -17.98
C GLY A 94 14.63 27.59 -16.66
N GLY A 95 15.64 27.35 -15.82
CA GLY A 95 16.36 28.42 -15.11
C GLY A 95 15.62 29.35 -14.12
N SER A 96 14.40 29.05 -13.67
CA SER A 96 13.77 29.80 -12.58
C SER A 96 12.99 28.90 -11.63
N ALA A 97 12.91 29.31 -10.38
CA ALA A 97 12.39 28.54 -9.25
C ALA A 97 11.08 27.81 -9.61
N SER A 98 11.09 26.48 -9.46
CA SER A 98 9.95 25.61 -9.75
C SER A 98 8.79 25.95 -8.83
N THR A 99 7.78 26.61 -9.36
CA THR A 99 6.51 26.83 -8.66
C THR A 99 5.66 25.58 -8.87
N ILE A 100 5.45 24.82 -7.78
CA ILE A 100 4.57 23.65 -7.74
C ILE A 100 3.16 24.13 -8.13
N SER A 101 2.74 23.84 -9.35
CA SER A 101 1.40 24.15 -9.82
C SER A 101 0.79 22.87 -10.39
N PRO A 102 -0.32 22.36 -9.82
CA PRO A 102 -1.01 21.23 -10.41
C PRO A 102 -1.50 21.63 -11.82
N ASP A 103 -1.24 20.80 -12.81
CA ASP A 103 -1.82 20.98 -14.14
C ASP A 103 -3.34 20.82 -14.03
N ARG A 104 -4.06 21.94 -14.15
CA ARG A 104 -5.53 21.98 -13.99
C ARG A 104 -6.26 21.67 -15.29
N GLU A 105 -5.60 21.80 -16.43
CA GLU A 105 -6.22 21.66 -17.75
C GLU A 105 -5.96 20.25 -18.33
N GLY A 106 -4.85 19.60 -17.99
CA GLY A 106 -4.54 18.22 -18.41
C GLY A 106 -5.08 17.10 -17.50
N CYS A 107 -5.59 17.44 -16.31
CA CYS A 107 -5.85 16.47 -15.25
C CYS A 107 -7.36 16.25 -15.05
N THR A 108 -7.93 15.24 -15.72
CA THR A 108 -9.39 14.92 -15.71
C THR A 108 -9.83 13.98 -14.59
N HIS A 109 -8.99 13.80 -13.56
CA HIS A 109 -9.23 12.88 -12.45
C HIS A 109 -10.19 13.44 -11.37
N HIS A 110 -10.68 12.56 -10.50
CA HIS A 110 -11.70 12.86 -9.48
C HIS A 110 -11.28 13.94 -8.45
N HIS A 111 -9.99 14.28 -8.32
CA HIS A 111 -9.48 15.28 -7.38
C HIS A 111 -10.14 16.67 -7.50
N GLN A 112 -10.67 17.00 -8.68
CA GLN A 112 -11.37 18.27 -8.92
C GLN A 112 -12.76 18.31 -8.28
N ASN A 113 -13.37 17.15 -8.03
CA ASN A 113 -14.70 17.03 -7.44
C ASN A 113 -14.63 17.14 -5.91
N ARG A 114 -14.83 18.34 -5.38
CA ARG A 114 -14.75 18.61 -3.93
C ARG A 114 -16.04 18.37 -3.16
N SER A 115 -17.14 18.08 -3.85
CA SER A 115 -18.47 18.01 -3.22
C SER A 115 -18.83 16.61 -2.74
N ASN A 116 -18.29 15.55 -3.37
CA ASN A 116 -18.65 14.18 -3.08
C ASN A 116 -17.43 13.24 -3.18
N LEU A 117 -17.39 12.23 -2.32
CA LEU A 117 -16.41 11.12 -2.36
C LEU A 117 -16.63 10.21 -3.58
N VAL A 118 -17.90 10.03 -3.94
CA VAL A 118 -18.41 9.04 -4.91
C VAL A 118 -19.58 9.73 -5.63
N GLY A 119 -19.50 9.94 -6.94
CA GLY A 119 -20.61 10.55 -7.68
C GLY A 119 -20.23 11.12 -9.04
N ARG A 120 -21.20 11.73 -9.72
CA ARG A 120 -20.97 12.42 -11.00
C ARG A 120 -20.21 13.74 -10.74
N PRO A 121 -19.19 14.08 -11.53
CA PRO A 121 -18.58 15.41 -11.46
C PRO A 121 -19.62 16.48 -11.81
N HIS A 122 -19.63 17.59 -11.07
CA HIS A 122 -20.51 18.72 -11.35
C HIS A 122 -19.91 19.53 -12.51
N SER A 123 -20.39 19.27 -13.73
CA SER A 123 -19.94 19.98 -14.92
C SER A 123 -20.31 21.47 -14.84
N GLN A 124 -19.32 22.35 -14.78
CA GLN A 124 -19.51 23.79 -15.01
C GLN A 124 -18.89 24.29 -16.34
N ASP A 125 -18.25 23.42 -17.13
CA ASP A 125 -17.74 23.79 -18.46
C ASP A 125 -18.73 23.46 -19.59
N PRO A 126 -18.80 24.31 -20.63
CA PRO A 126 -19.69 24.13 -21.76
C PRO A 126 -19.21 22.98 -22.68
N ASP A 127 -20.08 21.99 -22.81
CA ASP A 127 -20.22 20.97 -23.86
C ASP A 127 -18.91 20.33 -24.41
N PRO A 128 -18.47 19.17 -23.86
CA PRO A 128 -17.52 18.33 -24.56
C PRO A 128 -18.20 17.59 -25.71
N THR A 129 -17.46 17.37 -26.79
CA THR A 129 -17.85 16.57 -27.95
C THR A 129 -18.50 15.21 -27.58
N PRO A 130 -19.38 14.63 -28.43
CA PRO A 130 -20.35 13.59 -28.04
C PRO A 130 -19.80 12.23 -27.59
N GLU A 131 -18.48 12.02 -27.51
CA GLU A 131 -17.92 10.67 -27.31
C GLU A 131 -17.61 10.29 -25.87
N GLU A 132 -17.57 11.22 -24.91
CA GLU A 132 -17.28 10.87 -23.52
C GLU A 132 -17.97 11.79 -22.51
N GLY A 133 -19.24 11.48 -22.23
CA GLY A 133 -19.95 12.10 -21.11
C GLY A 133 -19.27 11.80 -19.76
N PRO A 134 -19.50 12.64 -18.72
CA PRO A 134 -18.92 12.46 -17.40
C PRO A 134 -19.29 11.09 -16.82
N ARG A 135 -18.30 10.20 -16.69
CA ARG A 135 -18.51 8.84 -16.15
C ARG A 135 -18.89 8.92 -14.67
N ALA A 136 -19.97 8.23 -14.31
CA ALA A 136 -20.36 8.04 -12.92
C ALA A 136 -19.43 7.03 -12.24
N TRP A 137 -19.27 7.15 -10.92
CA TRP A 137 -18.48 6.22 -10.12
C TRP A 137 -18.89 4.75 -10.33
N VAL A 138 -17.89 3.89 -10.53
CA VAL A 138 -18.03 2.47 -10.80
C VAL A 138 -17.53 1.69 -9.59
N TRP A 139 -18.41 0.92 -8.96
CA TRP A 139 -18.04 0.03 -7.84
C TRP A 139 -17.51 -1.32 -8.31
N PHE A 140 -18.08 -1.85 -9.40
CA PHE A 140 -17.70 -3.13 -9.97
C PHE A 140 -17.60 -3.00 -11.50
N PRO A 141 -16.47 -3.37 -12.11
CA PRO A 141 -16.34 -3.35 -13.56
C PRO A 141 -17.25 -4.40 -14.21
N SER A 142 -17.78 -4.10 -15.40
CA SER A 142 -18.55 -5.08 -16.16
C SER A 142 -17.62 -6.22 -16.65
N PRO A 143 -18.10 -7.47 -16.78
CA PRO A 143 -17.26 -8.59 -17.23
C PRO A 143 -16.62 -8.36 -18.60
N HIS A 144 -17.34 -7.68 -19.50
CA HIS A 144 -16.84 -7.32 -20.82
C HIS A 144 -15.69 -6.31 -20.73
N ASP A 145 -15.84 -5.29 -19.88
CA ASP A 145 -14.80 -4.29 -19.65
C ASP A 145 -13.59 -4.87 -18.90
N PHE A 146 -13.81 -5.85 -18.02
CA PHE A 146 -12.75 -6.58 -17.33
C PHE A 146 -11.81 -7.28 -18.30
N HIS A 147 -12.36 -8.11 -19.19
CA HIS A 147 -11.55 -8.88 -20.12
C HIS A 147 -10.88 -8.00 -21.19
N ALA A 148 -11.55 -6.95 -21.65
CA ALA A 148 -11.05 -6.11 -22.73
C ALA A 148 -10.05 -5.05 -22.27
N ARG A 149 -10.10 -4.60 -20.99
CA ARG A 149 -9.35 -3.41 -20.54
C ARG A 149 -8.52 -3.67 -19.29
N TYR A 150 -9.14 -4.18 -18.22
CA TYR A 150 -8.48 -4.31 -16.92
C TYR A 150 -7.45 -5.45 -16.86
N SER A 151 -7.53 -6.43 -17.75
CA SER A 151 -6.59 -7.56 -17.85
C SER A 151 -5.16 -7.17 -18.28
N HIS A 152 -4.97 -5.97 -18.83
CA HIS A 152 -3.68 -5.49 -19.35
C HIS A 152 -3.21 -4.18 -18.69
N ASP A 153 -4.01 -3.61 -17.80
CA ASP A 153 -3.67 -2.40 -17.05
C ASP A 153 -2.84 -2.79 -15.82
N LEU A 154 -1.54 -2.47 -15.80
CA LEU A 154 -0.66 -2.92 -14.72
C LEU A 154 -1.01 -2.21 -13.41
N GLY A 155 -1.51 -0.97 -13.42
CA GLY A 155 -1.97 -0.26 -12.24
C GLY A 155 -3.17 -0.94 -11.59
N PHE A 156 -4.14 -1.37 -12.39
CA PHE A 156 -5.26 -2.19 -11.92
C PHE A 156 -4.80 -3.55 -11.40
N LEU A 157 -3.98 -4.27 -12.15
CA LEU A 157 -3.47 -5.59 -11.75
C LEU A 157 -2.65 -5.50 -10.45
N ALA A 158 -1.82 -4.48 -10.31
CA ALA A 158 -1.04 -4.22 -9.10
C ALA A 158 -1.97 -3.96 -7.90
N SER A 159 -2.98 -3.10 -8.07
CA SER A 159 -3.93 -2.76 -7.00
C SER A 159 -4.82 -3.95 -6.61
N ALA A 160 -5.26 -4.75 -7.58
CA ALA A 160 -6.04 -5.95 -7.34
C ALA A 160 -5.22 -7.00 -6.59
N LEU A 161 -3.98 -7.23 -7.03
CA LEU A 161 -3.07 -8.15 -6.36
C LEU A 161 -2.70 -7.66 -4.95
N GLN A 162 -2.49 -6.35 -4.78
CA GLN A 162 -2.25 -5.72 -3.47
C GLN A 162 -3.41 -5.98 -2.52
N CYS A 163 -4.64 -5.76 -2.97
CA CYS A 163 -5.84 -5.98 -2.17
C CYS A 163 -5.98 -7.45 -1.77
N LEU A 164 -5.82 -8.39 -2.71
CA LEU A 164 -5.86 -9.83 -2.41
C LEU A 164 -4.76 -10.25 -1.42
N ALA A 165 -3.55 -9.74 -1.63
CA ALA A 165 -2.41 -9.99 -0.75
C ALA A 165 -2.65 -9.46 0.67
N ALA A 166 -3.23 -8.26 0.79
CA ALA A 166 -3.59 -7.66 2.07
C ALA A 166 -4.66 -8.49 2.78
N THR A 167 -5.69 -8.96 2.06
CA THR A 167 -6.75 -9.80 2.66
C THR A 167 -6.18 -11.11 3.21
N VAL A 168 -5.25 -11.75 2.49
CA VAL A 168 -4.59 -12.98 2.96
C VAL A 168 -3.68 -12.69 4.16
N PHE A 169 -2.85 -11.64 4.07
CA PHE A 169 -1.96 -11.24 5.16
C PHE A 169 -2.74 -10.84 6.43
N ALA A 170 -3.92 -10.25 6.27
CA ALA A 170 -4.77 -9.83 7.38
C ALA A 170 -5.21 -10.98 8.29
N VAL A 171 -5.25 -12.22 7.78
CA VAL A 171 -5.48 -13.42 8.61
C VAL A 171 -4.43 -13.51 9.71
N SER A 172 -3.16 -13.30 9.37
CA SER A 172 -2.05 -13.31 10.32
C SER A 172 -2.18 -12.20 11.36
N GLY A 173 -2.51 -10.98 10.94
CA GLY A 173 -2.71 -9.86 11.86
C GLY A 173 -3.91 -10.05 12.79
N PHE A 174 -4.98 -10.70 12.32
CA PHE A 174 -6.13 -11.04 13.15
C PHE A 174 -5.78 -12.07 14.22
N VAL A 175 -5.11 -13.17 13.83
CA VAL A 175 -4.73 -14.21 14.81
C VAL A 175 -3.58 -13.80 15.71
N ALA A 176 -2.87 -12.70 15.40
CA ALA A 176 -1.85 -12.11 16.26
C ALA A 176 -2.41 -11.52 17.57
N LEU A 177 -3.73 -11.29 17.64
CA LEU A 177 -4.35 -10.68 18.81
C LEU A 177 -4.16 -11.50 20.10
N PRO A 178 -3.95 -10.83 21.24
CA PRO A 178 -4.00 -11.48 22.55
C PRO A 178 -5.32 -12.21 22.75
N GLY A 179 -5.26 -13.39 23.35
CA GLY A 179 -6.40 -14.29 23.50
C GLY A 179 -6.58 -15.26 22.34
N ILE A 180 -6.07 -14.95 21.14
CA ILE A 180 -6.03 -15.89 20.01
C ILE A 180 -4.66 -16.55 19.95
N LEU A 181 -3.62 -15.76 19.66
CA LEU A 181 -2.26 -16.27 19.42
C LEU A 181 -1.75 -17.18 20.55
N ASN A 182 -1.93 -16.76 21.80
CA ASN A 182 -1.44 -17.48 22.98
C ASN A 182 -2.28 -18.71 23.37
N HIS A 183 -3.35 -19.03 22.63
CA HIS A 183 -4.13 -20.26 22.78
C HIS A 183 -4.03 -21.18 21.56
N MET A 184 -3.29 -20.78 20.52
CA MET A 184 -3.07 -21.61 19.34
C MET A 184 -2.00 -22.67 19.62
N SER A 185 -2.17 -23.85 19.03
CA SER A 185 -1.08 -24.83 18.95
C SER A 185 0.00 -24.34 17.96
N ALA A 186 1.19 -24.96 18.00
CA ALA A 186 2.25 -24.65 17.05
C ALA A 186 1.77 -24.83 15.59
N SER A 187 1.11 -25.96 15.28
CA SER A 187 0.57 -26.22 13.94
C SER A 187 -0.47 -25.19 13.50
N LEU A 188 -1.29 -24.69 14.43
CA LEU A 188 -2.28 -23.66 14.12
C LEU A 188 -1.61 -22.29 13.91
N THR A 189 -0.52 -22.01 14.64
CA THR A 189 0.32 -20.82 14.43
C THR A 189 0.99 -20.87 13.05
N ASP A 190 1.55 -22.02 12.67
CA ASP A 190 2.13 -22.20 11.34
C ASP A 190 1.11 -21.99 10.22
N ALA A 191 -0.09 -22.54 10.39
CA ALA A 191 -1.15 -22.49 9.38
C ALA A 191 -1.85 -21.13 9.27
N LEU A 192 -2.09 -20.45 10.39
CA LEU A 192 -2.91 -19.21 10.42
C LEU A 192 -2.10 -17.93 10.61
N PHE A 193 -0.91 -18.01 11.21
CA PHE A 193 -0.05 -16.85 11.41
C PHE A 193 1.06 -16.81 10.35
N TRP A 194 1.91 -17.83 10.25
CA TRP A 194 3.07 -17.77 9.35
C TRP A 194 2.72 -17.94 7.87
N THR A 195 1.86 -18.90 7.54
CA THR A 195 1.54 -19.21 6.13
C THR A 195 0.82 -18.06 5.42
N PRO A 196 -0.23 -17.42 6.00
CA PRO A 196 -0.90 -16.32 5.32
C PRO A 196 0.01 -15.08 5.22
N GLN A 197 0.90 -14.87 6.20
CA GLN A 197 1.90 -13.81 6.16
C GLN A 197 2.85 -14.02 4.97
N LEU A 198 3.34 -15.25 4.76
CA LEU A 198 4.20 -15.58 3.62
C LEU A 198 3.50 -15.40 2.28
N VAL A 199 2.27 -15.92 2.14
CA VAL A 199 1.51 -15.84 0.90
C VAL A 199 1.13 -14.40 0.57
N GLY A 200 0.67 -13.63 1.57
CA GLY A 200 0.39 -12.21 1.43
C GLY A 200 1.63 -11.41 1.04
N ALA A 201 2.76 -11.64 1.71
CA ALA A 201 4.01 -10.95 1.40
C ALA A 201 4.52 -11.25 -0.01
N ALA A 202 4.39 -12.50 -0.49
CA ALA A 202 4.69 -12.83 -1.88
C ALA A 202 3.79 -12.08 -2.88
N GLY A 203 2.51 -11.90 -2.54
CA GLY A 203 1.58 -11.08 -3.31
C GLY A 203 1.99 -9.60 -3.32
N PHE A 204 2.42 -9.04 -2.18
CA PHE A 204 2.92 -7.67 -2.10
C PHE A 204 4.20 -7.45 -2.91
N ILE A 205 5.12 -8.42 -2.96
CA ILE A 205 6.29 -8.39 -3.83
C ILE A 205 5.86 -8.26 -5.30
N ALA A 206 4.94 -9.13 -5.74
CA ALA A 206 4.49 -9.12 -7.12
C ALA A 206 3.69 -7.85 -7.46
N SER A 207 2.87 -7.34 -6.55
CA SER A 207 2.18 -6.05 -6.72
C SER A 207 3.17 -4.88 -6.82
N SER A 208 4.17 -4.83 -5.93
CA SER A 208 5.20 -3.79 -5.93
C SER A 208 5.98 -3.77 -7.25
N LEU A 209 6.32 -4.94 -7.79
CA LEU A 209 6.97 -5.06 -9.09
C LEU A 209 6.08 -4.54 -10.23
N LEU A 210 4.77 -4.80 -10.19
CA LEU A 210 3.83 -4.27 -11.18
C LEU A 210 3.73 -2.75 -11.10
N PHE A 211 3.64 -2.15 -9.91
CA PHE A 211 3.67 -0.69 -9.74
C PHE A 211 4.99 -0.06 -10.24
N MET A 212 6.13 -0.73 -10.01
CA MET A 212 7.41 -0.30 -10.56
C MET A 212 7.45 -0.41 -12.09
N LEU A 213 6.82 -1.43 -12.69
CA LEU A 213 6.71 -1.60 -14.14
C LEU A 213 5.80 -0.56 -14.79
N GLU A 214 4.67 -0.24 -14.15
CA GLU A 214 3.74 0.80 -14.58
C GLU A 214 4.41 2.19 -14.67
N THR A 215 5.33 2.47 -13.74
CA THR A 215 6.00 3.77 -13.64
C THR A 215 7.21 3.95 -14.56
N GLN A 216 7.67 2.90 -15.24
CA GLN A 216 8.88 2.93 -16.07
C GLN A 216 8.60 2.70 -17.56
N ALA A 217 9.29 3.46 -18.42
CA ALA A 217 9.06 3.42 -19.86
C ALA A 217 9.42 2.07 -20.51
N ARG A 218 10.36 1.33 -19.92
CA ARG A 218 10.79 -0.01 -20.37
C ARG A 218 11.08 -0.85 -19.15
N TRP A 219 10.71 -2.13 -19.19
CA TRP A 219 10.86 -3.08 -18.07
C TRP A 219 12.28 -3.17 -17.49
N TRP A 220 13.31 -2.88 -18.30
CA TRP A 220 14.72 -2.96 -17.90
C TRP A 220 15.32 -1.61 -17.50
N ARG A 221 14.59 -0.50 -17.64
CA ARG A 221 15.11 0.85 -17.38
C ARG A 221 14.36 1.50 -16.22
N PRO A 222 14.85 1.32 -14.97
CA PRO A 222 14.27 1.91 -13.77
C PRO A 222 13.97 3.40 -13.92
N ALA A 223 12.78 3.81 -13.52
CA ALA A 223 12.35 5.21 -13.53
C ALA A 223 12.70 5.91 -12.20
N VAL A 224 13.98 5.90 -11.83
CA VAL A 224 14.48 6.45 -10.54
C VAL A 224 14.19 7.95 -10.33
N GLY A 225 13.73 8.67 -11.35
CA GLY A 225 13.31 10.06 -11.25
C GLY A 225 11.83 10.26 -10.91
N THR A 226 11.02 9.19 -10.84
CA THR A 226 9.59 9.29 -10.57
C THR A 226 9.27 8.84 -9.15
N LEU A 227 8.37 9.57 -8.50
CA LEU A 227 7.97 9.26 -7.13
C LEU A 227 7.31 7.89 -7.03
N GLY A 228 6.40 7.57 -7.96
CA GLY A 228 5.71 6.28 -7.98
C GLY A 228 6.66 5.08 -8.10
N TRP A 229 7.80 5.24 -8.78
CA TRP A 229 8.81 4.18 -8.84
C TRP A 229 9.48 3.95 -7.48
N HIS A 230 9.80 5.01 -6.75
CA HIS A 230 10.33 4.90 -5.38
C HIS A 230 9.31 4.32 -4.41
N VAL A 231 8.03 4.71 -4.52
CA VAL A 231 6.93 4.09 -3.75
C VAL A 231 6.89 2.58 -3.99
N GLY A 232 6.90 2.15 -5.26
CA GLY A 232 6.95 0.72 -5.58
C GLY A 232 8.22 0.02 -5.08
N MET A 233 9.39 0.67 -5.19
CA MET A 233 10.66 0.11 -4.73
C MET A 233 10.70 -0.09 -3.21
N TRP A 234 10.30 0.92 -2.43
CA TRP A 234 10.32 0.83 -0.97
C TRP A 234 9.28 -0.14 -0.44
N ASN A 235 8.12 -0.24 -1.09
CA ASN A 235 7.13 -1.27 -0.80
C ASN A 235 7.69 -2.67 -1.12
N LEU A 236 8.44 -2.84 -2.22
CA LEU A 236 9.13 -4.10 -2.54
C LEU A 236 10.13 -4.48 -1.45
N VAL A 237 10.96 -3.54 -0.99
CA VAL A 237 11.88 -3.75 0.13
C VAL A 237 11.09 -4.23 1.35
N GLY A 238 10.01 -3.53 1.72
CA GLY A 238 9.16 -3.92 2.84
C GLY A 238 8.58 -5.32 2.72
N SER A 239 8.05 -5.63 1.54
CA SER A 239 7.44 -6.92 1.20
C SER A 239 8.45 -8.07 1.27
N VAL A 240 9.71 -7.86 0.90
CA VAL A 240 10.77 -8.87 1.05
C VAL A 240 11.06 -9.14 2.53
N GLY A 241 11.08 -8.11 3.38
CA GLY A 241 11.23 -8.27 4.83
C GLY A 241 10.10 -9.11 5.42
N PHE A 242 8.86 -8.80 5.05
CA PHE A 242 7.69 -9.59 5.45
C PHE A 242 7.68 -11.01 4.90
N ALA A 243 8.26 -11.26 3.72
CA ALA A 243 8.34 -12.62 3.16
C ALA A 243 9.44 -13.47 3.83
N LEU A 244 10.56 -12.86 4.20
CA LEU A 244 11.66 -13.54 4.88
C LEU A 244 11.32 -13.88 6.34
N SER A 245 10.48 -13.07 7.00
CA SER A 245 10.10 -13.29 8.40
C SER A 245 9.49 -14.68 8.66
N PRO A 246 8.44 -15.13 7.95
CA PRO A 246 7.93 -16.50 8.05
C PRO A 246 8.97 -17.57 7.76
N GLY A 247 9.93 -17.31 6.86
CA GLY A 247 11.01 -18.25 6.53
C GLY A 247 11.84 -18.67 7.76
N PHE A 248 11.93 -17.80 8.77
CA PHE A 248 12.53 -18.11 10.07
C PHE A 248 11.50 -18.39 11.17
N GLY A 249 10.27 -17.88 11.01
CA GLY A 249 9.20 -17.96 12.01
C GLY A 249 8.68 -19.36 12.32
N TYR A 250 8.75 -20.29 11.36
CA TYR A 250 8.35 -21.69 11.57
C TYR A 250 9.21 -22.45 12.58
N ASP A 251 10.45 -22.00 12.84
CA ASP A 251 11.30 -22.59 13.86
C ASP A 251 11.21 -21.79 15.16
N ALA A 252 10.71 -22.41 16.23
CA ALA A 252 10.55 -21.79 17.55
C ALA A 252 11.88 -21.54 18.29
N ALA A 253 13.02 -21.96 17.74
CA ALA A 253 14.32 -21.71 18.35
C ALA A 253 14.61 -20.20 18.47
N PRO A 254 15.31 -19.74 19.53
CA PRO A 254 15.54 -18.31 19.77
C PRO A 254 16.26 -17.57 18.62
N GLY A 255 17.19 -18.24 17.93
CA GLY A 255 17.94 -17.65 16.82
C GLY A 255 17.05 -17.32 15.61
N PRO A 256 16.32 -18.31 15.05
CA PRO A 256 15.34 -18.06 14.00
C PRO A 256 14.26 -17.03 14.38
N GLN A 257 13.71 -17.08 15.59
CA GLN A 257 12.73 -16.09 16.04
C GLN A 257 13.30 -14.66 16.08
N PHE A 258 14.59 -14.51 16.44
CA PHE A 258 15.29 -13.23 16.33
C PHE A 258 15.41 -12.76 14.87
N GLN A 259 15.77 -13.66 13.95
CA GLN A 259 15.86 -13.33 12.52
C GLN A 259 14.50 -12.97 11.93
N ALA A 260 13.42 -13.66 12.34
CA ALA A 260 12.05 -13.33 11.94
C ALA A 260 11.66 -11.91 12.41
N ALA A 261 11.92 -11.59 13.68
CA ALA A 261 11.66 -10.26 14.22
C ALA A 261 12.49 -9.17 13.52
N LEU A 262 13.76 -9.44 13.23
CA LEU A 262 14.63 -8.52 12.49
C LEU A 262 14.13 -8.30 11.07
N CYS A 263 13.73 -9.37 10.38
CA CYS A 263 13.18 -9.31 9.01
C CYS A 263 11.90 -8.49 8.94
N THR A 264 11.01 -8.70 9.91
CA THR A 264 9.78 -7.90 10.07
C THR A 264 10.14 -6.43 10.28
N PHE A 265 11.03 -6.12 11.23
CA PHE A 265 11.40 -4.75 11.59
C PHE A 265 11.91 -3.91 10.42
N TRP A 266 12.85 -4.43 9.63
CA TRP A 266 13.35 -3.66 8.47
C TRP A 266 12.33 -3.64 7.33
N GLY A 267 11.47 -4.67 7.23
CA GLY A 267 10.34 -4.70 6.30
C GLY A 267 9.38 -3.53 6.53
N GLU A 268 8.98 -3.32 7.78
CA GLU A 268 8.12 -2.21 8.20
C GLU A 268 8.74 -0.83 7.90
N TRP A 269 10.06 -0.72 8.03
CA TRP A 269 10.80 0.50 7.70
C TRP A 269 10.87 0.79 6.19
N GLY A 270 10.95 -0.25 5.37
CA GLY A 270 10.85 -0.14 3.92
C GLY A 270 9.48 0.42 3.53
N ASP A 271 8.43 -0.19 4.06
CA ASP A 271 7.04 0.22 3.82
C ASP A 271 6.74 1.67 4.28
N GLN A 272 7.31 2.10 5.41
CA GLN A 272 7.20 3.51 5.84
C GLN A 272 7.79 4.50 4.84
N ARG A 273 8.86 4.12 4.14
CA ARG A 273 9.47 4.98 3.12
C ARG A 273 8.66 5.03 1.85
N SER A 274 7.96 3.95 1.46
CA SER A 274 7.04 4.02 0.32
C SER A 274 5.86 4.92 0.61
N SER A 275 5.26 4.80 1.80
CA SER A 275 4.05 5.57 2.15
C SER A 275 4.33 7.05 2.41
N GLY A 276 5.55 7.41 2.83
CA GLY A 276 5.93 8.79 3.16
C GLY A 276 6.45 9.63 1.99
N LEU A 277 6.57 9.06 0.79
CA LEU A 277 7.08 9.71 -0.42
C LEU A 277 5.93 10.24 -1.27
#